data_AF-A0A376DZS4-F1
#
_entry.id   AF-A0A376DZS4-F1
#
_cell.length_a   1.000
_cell.length_b   1.000
_cell.length_c   1.000
_cell.angle_alpha   90.00
_cell.angle_beta   90.00
_cell.angle_gamma   90.00
#
_symmetry.space_group_name_H-M   'P 1'
#
loop_
_entity.id
_entity.type
_entity.pdbx_description
1 polymer ?
#
loop_
_entity_poly.entity_id
_entity_poly.type
_entity_poly.pdbx_seq_one_letter_code
_entity_poly.pdbx_strand_id
1 'polypeptide(L)'
;MTRKYLTLHQVKNVGEVIDDEKFIELYIEKYPYQYLSSNFNGYYEAHNPLLENIETIIAGSDTVIDDEDLFSDTKVSLIYEKAGIESDLQTLAYLKANPKEIKTFRYGENLYKAKDATKLIPELESELLKVKTELMKNDEDIFRYYFSKADQYNQSILLGKYKKFGVIDKEFDRFQEALTEFVGYLQFMTVTLPFEEIRKHRAKLLKAEATFKKNLNDFIENSSYKESLTEESRSILKSYADASYIYFNHDKYLENEVESVFAMVNQFQRTLNEYYLELKKDVLGFQADLDKAS
;
A
#
# COMPACT_ATOMS: atom_id res chain seq x y z
N MET A 1 -24.58 16.29 6.99
CA MET A 1 -25.54 16.28 8.12
C MET A 1 -26.16 17.66 8.28
N THR A 2 -27.48 17.77 8.44
CA THR A 2 -28.18 19.06 8.54
C THR A 2 -28.14 19.63 9.97
N ARG A 3 -28.07 20.97 10.07
CA ARG A 3 -27.96 21.76 11.32
C ARG A 3 -29.00 21.40 12.41
N LYS A 4 -30.19 20.92 11.99
CA LYS A 4 -31.25 20.43 12.89
C LYS A 4 -30.84 19.21 13.71
N TYR A 5 -30.06 18.29 13.15
CA TYR A 5 -29.67 17.04 13.81
C TYR A 5 -28.65 17.29 14.94
N LEU A 6 -27.68 18.18 14.70
CA LEU A 6 -26.65 18.56 15.67
C LEU A 6 -27.22 19.30 16.90
N THR A 7 -28.24 20.12 16.66
CA THR A 7 -28.91 20.90 17.72
C THR A 7 -29.72 20.00 18.66
N LEU A 8 -30.33 18.94 18.12
CA LEU A 8 -31.17 18.01 18.88
C LEU A 8 -30.38 17.18 19.90
N HIS A 9 -29.08 16.96 19.63
CA HIS A 9 -28.19 16.14 20.46
C HIS A 9 -27.24 16.96 21.35
N GLN A 10 -27.45 18.28 21.49
CA GLN A 10 -26.57 19.18 22.25
C GLN A 10 -25.09 19.05 21.88
N VAL A 11 -24.79 18.61 20.66
CA VAL A 11 -23.44 18.60 20.13
C VAL A 11 -23.11 20.05 19.84
N LYS A 12 -22.43 20.71 20.78
CA LYS A 12 -21.80 22.01 20.52
C LYS A 12 -20.89 21.78 19.32
N ASN A 13 -21.17 22.46 18.22
CA ASN A 13 -20.21 22.54 17.14
C ASN A 13 -19.07 23.43 17.64
N VAL A 14 -18.09 22.80 18.30
CA VAL A 14 -16.88 23.44 18.83
C VAL A 14 -15.82 23.60 17.74
N GLY A 15 -16.17 23.31 16.48
CA GLY A 15 -15.29 23.54 15.35
C GLY A 15 -15.07 25.04 15.17
N GLU A 16 -13.83 25.47 15.38
CA GLU A 16 -13.37 26.78 14.94
C GLU A 16 -13.48 26.84 13.41
N VAL A 17 -14.03 27.93 12.88
CA VAL A 17 -13.98 28.19 11.44
C VAL A 17 -12.57 28.71 11.17
N ILE A 18 -11.73 27.84 10.64
CA ILE A 18 -10.39 28.19 10.18
C ILE A 18 -10.45 28.74 8.75
N ASP A 19 -9.53 29.62 8.41
CA ASP A 19 -9.35 30.10 7.03
C ASP A 19 -8.67 29.04 6.15
N ASP A 20 -8.65 29.30 4.84
CA ASP A 20 -8.12 28.36 3.85
C ASP A 20 -6.63 28.07 4.06
N GLU A 21 -5.82 29.06 4.46
CA GLU A 21 -4.39 28.89 4.73
C GLU A 21 -4.16 27.99 5.94
N LYS A 22 -4.91 28.22 7.02
CA LYS A 22 -4.84 27.41 8.24
C LYS A 22 -5.43 26.02 8.03
N PHE A 23 -6.45 25.88 7.17
CA PHE A 23 -6.94 24.58 6.73
C PHE A 23 -5.86 23.82 5.97
N ILE A 24 -5.18 24.44 5.01
CA ILE A 24 -4.10 23.81 4.25
C ILE A 24 -2.96 23.40 5.18
N GLU A 25 -2.52 24.26 6.11
CA GLU A 25 -1.51 23.90 7.10
C GLU A 25 -1.92 22.68 7.94
N LEU A 26 -3.11 22.71 8.54
CA LEU A 26 -3.59 21.62 9.39
C LEU A 26 -3.85 20.34 8.60
N TYR A 27 -4.25 20.47 7.33
CA TYR A 27 -4.42 19.35 6.42
C TYR A 27 -3.08 18.74 6.05
N ILE A 28 -2.06 19.55 5.74
CA ILE A 28 -0.69 19.07 5.46
C ILE A 28 -0.05 18.47 6.72
N GLU A 29 -0.25 19.07 7.90
CA GLU A 29 0.25 18.55 9.17
C GLU A 29 -0.38 17.20 9.52
N LYS A 30 -1.69 17.05 9.28
CA LYS A 30 -2.45 15.84 9.57
C LYS A 30 -2.31 14.76 8.48
N TYR A 31 -2.09 15.18 7.24
CA TYR A 31 -1.94 14.33 6.06
C TYR A 31 -0.65 14.70 5.28
N PRO A 32 0.54 14.60 5.91
CA PRO A 32 1.84 14.86 5.25
C PRO A 32 2.15 13.85 4.12
N TYR A 33 1.23 12.91 3.93
CA TYR A 33 1.24 11.78 3.02
C TYR A 33 0.71 12.11 1.62
N GLN A 34 -0.01 13.23 1.42
CA GLN A 34 -0.66 13.55 0.14
C GLN A 34 0.01 14.62 -0.72
N TYR A 35 1.03 15.33 -0.21
CA TYR A 35 1.76 16.28 -1.04
C TYR A 35 2.94 15.59 -1.74
N LEU A 36 2.63 14.66 -2.64
CA LEU A 36 3.56 14.34 -3.73
C LEU A 36 3.50 15.54 -4.68
N SER A 37 4.66 15.99 -5.17
CA SER A 37 4.81 17.24 -5.92
C SER A 37 3.68 17.46 -6.93
N SER A 38 3.09 18.67 -6.95
CA SER A 38 2.09 19.09 -7.95
C SER A 38 2.58 18.90 -9.38
N ASN A 39 3.89 18.77 -9.58
CA ASN A 39 4.53 18.53 -10.87
C ASN A 39 4.08 17.24 -11.58
N PHE A 40 3.47 16.28 -10.86
CA PHE A 40 3.07 15.00 -11.43
C PHE A 40 1.57 14.86 -11.70
N ASN A 41 0.78 15.94 -11.57
CA ASN A 41 -0.68 15.94 -11.78
C ASN A 41 -1.43 14.79 -11.05
N GLY A 42 -0.98 14.41 -9.85
CA GLY A 42 -1.58 13.32 -9.08
C GLY A 42 -1.28 11.90 -9.59
N TYR A 43 -0.50 11.74 -10.67
CA TYR A 43 -0.17 10.44 -11.26
C TYR A 43 0.41 9.46 -10.21
N TYR A 44 1.29 9.93 -9.34
CA TYR A 44 1.88 9.08 -8.30
C TYR A 44 1.09 9.01 -6.99
N GLU A 45 -0.13 9.55 -6.89
CA GLU A 45 -0.94 9.40 -5.67
C GLU A 45 -1.42 7.96 -5.48
N ALA A 46 -1.86 7.32 -6.57
CA ALA A 46 -2.37 5.94 -6.57
C ALA A 46 -1.50 4.98 -7.40
N HIS A 47 -0.34 5.44 -7.90
CA HIS A 47 0.60 4.64 -8.69
C HIS A 47 2.03 4.80 -8.16
N ASN A 48 2.88 3.80 -8.41
CA ASN A 48 4.26 3.76 -7.90
C ASN A 48 5.25 3.77 -9.07
N PRO A 49 6.40 4.47 -8.95
CA PRO A 49 7.41 4.54 -10.00
C PRO A 49 8.23 3.25 -10.07
N LEU A 50 7.62 2.17 -10.59
CA LEU A 50 8.22 0.85 -10.71
C LEU A 50 8.58 0.55 -12.15
N LEU A 51 9.80 0.04 -12.35
CA LEU A 51 10.29 -0.34 -13.67
C LEU A 51 10.96 -1.69 -13.61
N GLU A 52 10.71 -2.48 -14.65
CA GLU A 52 11.41 -3.72 -14.91
C GLU A 52 12.43 -3.52 -16.03
N ASN A 53 13.55 -4.25 -15.97
CA ASN A 53 14.56 -4.27 -17.04
C ASN A 53 15.07 -2.87 -17.44
N ILE A 54 15.38 -2.03 -16.45
CA ILE A 54 15.81 -0.62 -16.65
C ILE A 54 17.01 -0.52 -17.61
N GLU A 55 17.90 -1.50 -17.60
CA GLU A 55 19.04 -1.58 -18.51
C GLU A 55 18.61 -1.57 -19.99
N THR A 56 17.52 -2.26 -20.32
CA THR A 56 16.94 -2.30 -21.67
C THR A 56 16.30 -0.96 -22.04
N ILE A 57 15.68 -0.29 -21.07
CA ILE A 57 15.05 1.03 -21.26
C ILE A 57 16.11 2.07 -21.65
N ILE A 58 17.26 2.07 -20.97
CA ILE A 58 18.39 2.97 -21.22
C ILE A 58 18.96 2.76 -22.63
N ALA A 59 19.09 1.51 -23.08
CA ALA A 59 19.67 1.17 -24.37
C ALA A 59 18.84 1.68 -25.57
N GLY A 60 17.55 2.00 -25.37
CA GLY A 60 16.64 2.52 -26.41
C GLY A 60 16.37 4.03 -26.33
N SER A 61 17.17 4.80 -25.59
CA SER A 61 16.87 6.19 -25.19
C SER A 61 17.10 7.28 -26.25
N ASP A 62 17.21 6.95 -27.54
CA ASP A 62 17.49 7.92 -28.62
C ASP A 62 16.34 8.90 -28.91
N THR A 63 15.20 8.77 -28.23
CA THR A 63 13.99 9.57 -28.51
C THR A 63 13.80 10.61 -27.41
N VAL A 64 13.81 11.90 -27.80
CA VAL A 64 13.42 12.99 -26.90
C VAL A 64 11.92 12.90 -26.68
N ILE A 65 11.51 12.70 -25.43
CA ILE A 65 10.11 12.63 -25.02
C ILE A 65 9.72 14.02 -24.52
N ASP A 66 8.63 14.55 -25.04
CA ASP A 66 8.06 15.83 -24.60
C ASP A 66 7.28 15.64 -23.29
N ASP A 67 7.37 16.61 -22.39
CA ASP A 67 6.84 16.55 -21.03
C ASP A 67 5.30 16.61 -21.00
N GLU A 68 4.70 17.32 -21.97
CA GLU A 68 3.28 17.68 -21.94
C GLU A 68 2.31 16.49 -21.91
N ASP A 69 2.74 15.29 -22.32
CA ASP A 69 1.88 14.09 -22.29
C ASP A 69 2.16 13.12 -21.12
N LEU A 70 3.28 13.26 -20.40
CA LEU A 70 3.72 12.26 -19.40
C LEU A 70 2.76 12.16 -18.20
N PHE A 71 2.17 13.30 -17.82
CA PHE A 71 1.26 13.44 -16.69
C PHE A 71 -0.10 14.02 -17.09
N SER A 72 -0.50 13.83 -18.36
CA SER A 72 -1.78 14.33 -18.86
C SER A 72 -2.98 13.67 -18.14
N ASP A 73 -4.14 14.34 -18.15
CA ASP A 73 -5.37 13.81 -17.54
C ASP A 73 -5.71 12.41 -18.07
N THR A 74 -5.36 12.11 -19.32
CA THR A 74 -5.51 10.78 -19.92
C THR A 74 -4.66 9.75 -19.19
N LYS A 75 -3.38 10.03 -18.92
CA LYS A 75 -2.48 9.11 -18.18
C LYS A 75 -2.94 8.92 -16.74
N VAL A 76 -3.39 9.99 -16.11
CA VAL A 76 -3.93 9.95 -14.74
C VAL A 76 -5.22 9.12 -14.69
N SER A 77 -6.10 9.27 -15.68
CA SER A 77 -7.34 8.48 -15.79
C SER A 77 -7.06 6.98 -15.89
N LEU A 78 -6.00 6.56 -16.58
CA LEU A 78 -5.62 5.15 -16.69
C LEU A 78 -5.32 4.51 -15.31
N ILE A 79 -4.78 5.28 -14.35
CA ILE A 79 -4.52 4.78 -13.00
C ILE A 79 -5.84 4.47 -12.27
N TYR A 80 -6.81 5.38 -12.36
CA TYR A 80 -8.12 5.17 -11.75
C TYR A 80 -8.92 4.07 -12.45
N GLU A 81 -8.78 3.95 -13.78
CA GLU A 81 -9.35 2.87 -14.56
C GLU A 81 -8.80 1.51 -14.12
N LYS A 82 -7.47 1.38 -13.99
CA LYS A 82 -6.82 0.19 -13.42
C LYS A 82 -7.40 -0.16 -12.05
N ALA A 83 -7.47 0.80 -11.14
CA ALA A 83 -7.98 0.57 -9.79
C ALA A 83 -9.47 0.16 -9.78
N GLY A 84 -10.28 0.75 -10.66
CA GLY A 84 -11.68 0.38 -10.86
C GLY A 84 -11.83 -1.05 -11.35
N ILE A 85 -11.09 -1.43 -12.40
CA ILE A 85 -11.12 -2.79 -12.96
C ILE A 85 -10.65 -3.82 -11.92
N GLU A 86 -9.59 -3.53 -11.15
CA GLU A 86 -9.11 -4.43 -10.09
C GLU A 86 -10.17 -4.64 -9.00
N SER A 87 -10.88 -3.57 -8.60
CA SER A 87 -12.00 -3.65 -7.65
C SER A 87 -13.18 -4.46 -8.19
N ASP A 88 -13.53 -4.27 -9.46
CA ASP A 88 -14.60 -5.02 -10.13
C ASP A 88 -14.24 -6.51 -10.23
N LEU A 89 -13.00 -6.84 -10.59
CA LEU A 89 -12.51 -8.22 -10.61
C LEU A 89 -12.57 -8.90 -9.24
N GLN A 90 -12.19 -8.19 -8.16
CA GLN A 90 -12.35 -8.72 -6.79
C GLN A 90 -13.81 -8.99 -6.46
N THR A 91 -14.71 -8.07 -6.82
CA THR A 91 -16.16 -8.23 -6.61
C THR A 91 -16.71 -9.42 -7.40
N LEU A 92 -16.30 -9.59 -8.66
CA LEU A 92 -16.72 -10.71 -9.50
C LEU A 92 -16.15 -12.05 -9.00
N ALA A 93 -14.93 -12.06 -8.48
CA ALA A 93 -14.34 -13.24 -7.85
C ALA A 93 -15.14 -13.68 -6.62
N TYR A 94 -15.57 -12.72 -5.78
CA TYR A 94 -16.47 -13.00 -4.66
C TYR A 94 -17.81 -13.59 -5.12
N LEU A 95 -18.44 -12.98 -6.14
CA LEU A 95 -19.71 -13.45 -6.70
C LEU A 95 -19.59 -14.87 -7.28
N LYS A 96 -18.47 -15.18 -7.91
CA LYS A 96 -18.14 -16.51 -8.43
C LYS A 96 -17.96 -17.53 -7.31
N ALA A 97 -17.31 -17.16 -6.21
CA ALA A 97 -17.10 -18.03 -5.05
C ALA A 97 -18.38 -18.26 -4.24
N ASN A 98 -19.28 -17.27 -4.17
CA ASN A 98 -20.49 -17.27 -3.35
C ASN A 98 -21.79 -17.10 -4.16
N PRO A 99 -22.05 -17.93 -5.19
CA PRO A 99 -23.14 -17.70 -6.16
C PRO A 99 -24.56 -17.86 -5.58
N LYS A 100 -24.68 -18.33 -4.33
CA LYS A 100 -25.96 -18.53 -3.63
C LYS A 100 -26.39 -17.32 -2.81
N GLU A 101 -25.45 -16.45 -2.43
CA GLU A 101 -25.74 -15.26 -1.61
C GLU A 101 -26.33 -14.13 -2.45
N ILE A 102 -25.81 -13.94 -3.65
CA ILE A 102 -26.24 -12.90 -4.57
C ILE A 102 -26.74 -13.57 -5.85
N LYS A 103 -28.02 -13.34 -6.20
CA LYS A 103 -28.63 -13.96 -7.40
C LYS A 103 -28.31 -13.19 -8.67
N THR A 104 -28.26 -11.87 -8.58
CA THR A 104 -28.07 -10.95 -9.71
C THR A 104 -27.26 -9.74 -9.27
N PHE A 105 -26.50 -9.17 -10.19
CA PHE A 105 -25.74 -7.95 -9.99
C PHE A 105 -25.84 -7.07 -11.25
N ARG A 106 -25.60 -5.78 -11.12
CA ARG A 106 -25.58 -4.84 -12.25
C ARG A 106 -24.12 -4.53 -12.59
N TYR A 107 -23.81 -4.49 -13.88
CA TYR A 107 -22.53 -4.05 -14.39
C TYR A 107 -22.79 -3.17 -15.62
N GLY A 108 -22.30 -1.93 -15.60
CA GLY A 108 -22.75 -0.88 -16.51
C GLY A 108 -24.28 -0.71 -16.49
N GLU A 109 -24.89 -0.72 -17.67
CA GLU A 109 -26.35 -0.63 -17.81
C GLU A 109 -27.07 -2.00 -17.75
N ASN A 110 -26.32 -3.10 -17.68
CA ASN A 110 -26.85 -4.46 -17.83
C ASN A 110 -27.03 -5.18 -16.49
N LEU A 111 -28.10 -5.99 -16.38
CA LEU A 111 -28.35 -6.87 -15.24
C LEU A 111 -27.87 -8.30 -15.55
N TYR A 112 -26.96 -8.81 -14.72
CA TYR A 112 -26.37 -10.14 -14.85
C TYR A 112 -26.85 -11.07 -13.74
N LYS A 113 -26.87 -12.39 -14.00
CA LYS A 113 -26.97 -13.39 -12.94
C LYS A 113 -25.58 -13.63 -12.36
N ALA A 114 -25.46 -13.98 -11.07
CA ALA A 114 -24.14 -14.21 -10.46
C ALA A 114 -23.31 -15.29 -11.18
N LYS A 115 -23.96 -16.31 -11.74
CA LYS A 115 -23.30 -17.33 -12.57
C LYS A 115 -22.67 -16.79 -13.87
N ASP A 116 -23.11 -15.63 -14.34
CA ASP A 116 -22.58 -14.97 -15.54
C ASP A 116 -21.36 -14.09 -15.22
N ALA A 117 -20.99 -13.91 -13.94
CA ALA A 117 -19.76 -13.23 -13.54
C ALA A 117 -18.50 -13.86 -14.19
N THR A 118 -18.51 -15.18 -14.41
CA THR A 118 -17.43 -15.90 -15.08
C THR A 118 -17.20 -15.49 -16.53
N LYS A 119 -18.17 -14.82 -17.17
CA LYS A 119 -18.04 -14.32 -18.54
C LYS A 119 -17.39 -12.93 -18.59
N LEU A 120 -17.66 -12.10 -17.58
CA LEU A 120 -17.10 -10.75 -17.48
C LEU A 120 -15.63 -10.74 -17.03
N ILE A 121 -15.24 -11.73 -16.21
CA ILE A 121 -13.87 -11.81 -15.68
C ILE A 121 -12.82 -11.78 -16.81
N PRO A 122 -12.87 -12.63 -17.86
CA PRO A 122 -11.87 -12.59 -18.93
C PRO A 122 -11.83 -11.29 -19.73
N GLU A 123 -12.99 -10.62 -19.89
CA GLU A 123 -13.08 -9.33 -20.59
C GLU A 123 -12.34 -8.25 -19.79
N LEU A 124 -12.62 -8.16 -18.49
CA LEU A 124 -11.96 -7.24 -17.57
C LEU A 124 -10.48 -7.56 -17.36
N GLU A 125 -10.09 -8.84 -17.33
CA GLU A 125 -8.67 -9.22 -17.29
C GLU A 125 -7.93 -8.76 -18.54
N SER A 126 -8.56 -8.86 -19.72
CA SER A 126 -7.97 -8.36 -20.96
C SER A 126 -7.89 -6.83 -21.00
N GLU A 127 -8.88 -6.13 -20.46
CA GLU A 127 -8.88 -4.67 -20.33
C GLU A 127 -7.79 -4.20 -19.37
N LEU A 128 -7.71 -4.84 -18.19
CA LEU A 128 -6.67 -4.58 -17.20
C LEU A 128 -5.27 -4.77 -17.78
N LEU A 129 -5.06 -5.80 -18.60
CA LEU A 129 -3.77 -6.03 -19.24
C LEU A 129 -3.39 -4.88 -20.20
N LYS A 130 -4.35 -4.34 -20.96
CA LYS A 130 -4.11 -3.19 -21.85
C LYS A 130 -3.74 -1.96 -21.05
N VAL A 131 -4.54 -1.62 -20.04
CA VAL A 131 -4.29 -0.47 -19.16
C VAL A 131 -2.92 -0.61 -18.47
N LYS A 132 -2.58 -1.79 -17.95
CA LYS A 132 -1.26 -2.06 -17.35
C LYS A 132 -0.12 -1.87 -18.36
N THR A 133 -0.30 -2.33 -19.60
CA THR A 133 0.72 -2.16 -20.65
C THR A 133 0.92 -0.69 -21.01
N GLU A 134 -0.15 0.10 -21.09
CA GLU A 134 -0.08 1.53 -21.36
C GLU A 134 0.58 2.30 -20.21
N LEU A 135 0.22 1.99 -18.96
CA LEU A 135 0.86 2.57 -17.77
C LEU A 135 2.35 2.22 -17.70
N MET A 136 2.72 0.96 -17.94
CA MET A 136 4.13 0.54 -17.98
C MET A 136 4.92 1.33 -19.02
N LYS A 137 4.36 1.48 -20.24
CA LYS A 137 5.00 2.28 -21.27
C LYS A 137 5.16 3.74 -20.84
N ASN A 138 4.14 4.32 -20.21
CA ASN A 138 4.21 5.68 -19.69
C ASN A 138 5.30 5.82 -18.61
N ASP A 139 5.42 4.84 -17.71
CA ASP A 139 6.47 4.82 -16.69
C ASP A 139 7.88 4.73 -17.30
N GLU A 140 8.06 3.94 -18.37
CA GLU A 140 9.32 3.89 -19.13
C GLU A 140 9.63 5.25 -19.76
N ASP A 141 8.62 5.90 -20.36
CA ASP A 141 8.75 7.19 -21.01
C ASP A 141 9.07 8.31 -19.99
N ILE A 142 8.43 8.29 -18.82
CA ILE A 142 8.76 9.17 -17.69
C ILE A 142 10.22 8.97 -17.27
N PHE A 143 10.68 7.72 -17.12
CA PHE A 143 12.07 7.47 -16.76
C PHE A 143 13.04 7.94 -17.83
N ARG A 144 12.79 7.67 -19.11
CA ARG A 144 13.63 8.15 -20.22
C ARG A 144 13.74 9.67 -20.22
N TYR A 145 12.62 10.37 -20.00
CA TYR A 145 12.61 11.82 -19.90
C TYR A 145 13.58 12.34 -18.83
N TYR A 146 13.43 11.91 -17.58
CA TYR A 146 14.31 12.35 -16.49
C TYR A 146 15.75 11.86 -16.66
N PHE A 147 15.95 10.67 -17.21
CA PHE A 147 17.28 10.13 -17.51
C PHE A 147 17.99 10.96 -18.58
N SER A 148 17.27 11.46 -19.59
CA SER A 148 17.82 12.32 -20.65
C SER A 148 18.19 13.72 -20.16
N LYS A 149 17.49 14.24 -19.14
CA LYS A 149 17.81 15.53 -18.49
C LYS A 149 19.02 15.46 -17.56
N ALA A 150 19.25 14.32 -16.94
CA ALA A 150 20.32 14.13 -15.99
C ALA A 150 21.70 14.07 -16.68
N ASP A 151 22.71 14.70 -16.08
CA ASP A 151 24.10 14.44 -16.42
C ASP A 151 24.54 13.01 -16.02
N GLN A 152 25.72 12.57 -16.44
CA GLN A 152 26.21 11.22 -16.18
C GLN A 152 26.26 10.86 -14.68
N TYR A 153 26.51 11.84 -13.80
CA TYR A 153 26.53 11.62 -12.36
C TYR A 153 25.11 11.40 -11.83
N ASN A 154 24.17 12.26 -12.22
CA ASN A 154 22.77 12.21 -11.81
C ASN A 154 22.02 11.01 -12.42
N GLN A 155 22.39 10.54 -13.62
CA GLN A 155 21.87 9.31 -14.23
C GLN A 155 22.16 8.09 -13.36
N SER A 156 23.37 8.00 -12.82
CA SER A 156 23.77 6.91 -11.91
C SER A 156 22.94 6.94 -10.61
N ILE A 157 22.68 8.13 -10.08
CA ILE A 157 21.83 8.32 -8.88
C ILE A 157 20.39 7.89 -9.17
N LEU A 158 19.81 8.36 -10.28
CA LEU A 158 18.44 8.01 -10.68
C LEU A 158 18.28 6.49 -10.80
N LEU A 159 19.22 5.84 -11.49
CA LEU A 159 19.24 4.38 -11.64
C LEU A 159 19.31 3.66 -10.29
N GLY A 160 20.18 4.14 -9.39
CA GLY A 160 20.31 3.59 -8.04
C GLY A 160 19.01 3.70 -7.24
N LYS A 161 18.31 4.84 -7.31
CA LYS A 161 17.04 5.06 -6.63
C LYS A 161 15.94 4.13 -7.14
N TYR A 162 15.76 4.03 -8.46
CA TYR A 162 14.78 3.10 -9.06
C TYR A 162 15.06 1.64 -8.73
N LYS A 163 16.33 1.20 -8.80
CA LYS A 163 16.70 -0.17 -8.42
C LYS A 163 16.42 -0.44 -6.95
N LYS A 164 16.78 0.48 -6.06
CA LYS A 164 16.51 0.36 -4.63
C LYS A 164 15.01 0.29 -4.36
N PHE A 165 14.22 1.15 -5.00
CA PHE A 165 12.76 1.15 -4.87
C PHE A 165 12.14 -0.16 -5.36
N GLY A 166 12.56 -0.68 -6.51
CA GLY A 166 12.06 -1.96 -7.04
C GLY A 166 12.42 -3.18 -6.19
N VAL A 167 13.54 -3.17 -5.47
CA VAL A 167 13.85 -4.22 -4.46
C VAL A 167 12.90 -4.12 -3.28
N ILE A 168 12.71 -2.90 -2.76
CA ILE A 168 11.85 -2.65 -1.61
C ILE A 168 10.39 -2.96 -1.88
N ASP A 169 9.90 -2.71 -3.09
CA ASP A 169 8.55 -3.05 -3.53
C ASP A 169 8.25 -4.55 -3.42
N LYS A 170 9.16 -5.38 -3.90
CA LYS A 170 9.04 -6.84 -3.77
C LYS A 170 9.10 -7.29 -2.30
N GLU A 171 9.98 -6.68 -1.50
CA GLU A 171 10.04 -6.95 -0.07
C GLU A 171 8.78 -6.49 0.65
N PHE A 172 8.21 -5.34 0.27
CA PHE A 172 6.99 -4.77 0.84
C PHE A 172 5.83 -5.75 0.70
N ASP A 173 5.56 -6.21 -0.52
CA ASP A 173 4.48 -7.16 -0.79
C ASP A 173 4.64 -8.44 0.02
N ARG A 174 5.86 -9.01 0.02
CA ARG A 174 6.18 -10.23 0.79
C ARG A 174 5.91 -10.07 2.28
N PHE A 175 6.36 -8.96 2.87
CA PHE A 175 6.20 -8.71 4.30
C PHE A 175 4.77 -8.31 4.68
N GLN A 176 4.09 -7.55 3.81
CA GLN A 176 2.68 -7.18 3.98
C GLN A 176 1.79 -8.43 3.92
N GLU A 177 2.05 -9.37 3.01
CA GLU A 177 1.34 -10.65 2.93
C GLU A 177 1.56 -11.46 4.22
N ALA A 178 2.81 -11.62 4.67
CA ALA A 178 3.14 -12.33 5.90
C ALA A 178 2.47 -11.70 7.14
N LEU A 179 2.41 -10.37 7.21
CA LEU A 179 1.73 -9.66 8.29
C LEU A 179 0.22 -9.84 8.23
N THR A 180 -0.38 -9.74 7.05
CA THR A 180 -1.83 -9.89 6.83
C THR A 180 -2.28 -11.30 7.22
N GLU A 181 -1.55 -12.32 6.80
CA GLU A 181 -1.79 -13.70 7.21
C GLU A 181 -1.71 -13.86 8.73
N PHE A 182 -0.65 -13.31 9.35
CA PHE A 182 -0.46 -13.40 10.79
C PHE A 182 -1.56 -12.70 11.61
N VAL A 183 -1.96 -11.49 11.20
CA VAL A 183 -3.06 -10.73 11.82
C VAL A 183 -4.39 -11.50 11.75
N GLY A 184 -4.62 -12.26 10.68
CA GLY A 184 -5.77 -13.16 10.58
C GLY A 184 -5.84 -14.18 11.73
N TYR A 185 -4.69 -14.65 12.23
CA TYR A 185 -4.63 -15.54 13.40
C TYR A 185 -4.84 -14.83 14.74
N LEU A 186 -4.75 -13.50 14.80
CA LEU A 186 -4.97 -12.71 16.02
C LEU A 186 -6.42 -12.25 16.19
N GLN A 187 -7.23 -12.32 15.13
CA GLN A 187 -8.61 -11.82 15.13
C GLN A 187 -9.48 -12.37 16.27
N PHE A 188 -9.24 -13.60 16.72
CA PHE A 188 -10.00 -14.18 17.83
C PHE A 188 -9.80 -13.46 19.17
N MET A 189 -8.69 -12.71 19.33
CA MET A 189 -8.40 -11.93 20.54
C MET A 189 -9.21 -10.64 20.63
N THR A 190 -9.82 -10.19 19.52
CA THR A 190 -10.59 -8.94 19.47
C THR A 190 -12.09 -9.16 19.68
N VAL A 191 -12.51 -10.41 19.86
CA VAL A 191 -13.91 -10.82 20.01
C VAL A 191 -14.10 -11.69 21.25
N THR A 192 -15.31 -11.69 21.82
CA THR A 192 -15.63 -12.59 22.92
C THR A 192 -15.95 -14.00 22.40
N LEU A 193 -15.21 -14.99 22.84
CA LEU A 193 -15.36 -16.39 22.44
C LEU A 193 -15.40 -17.33 23.66
N PRO A 194 -16.03 -18.51 23.52
CA PRO A 194 -15.92 -19.58 24.52
C PRO A 194 -14.46 -20.00 24.73
N PHE A 195 -14.08 -20.34 25.96
CA PHE A 195 -12.70 -20.70 26.31
C PHE A 195 -12.14 -21.87 25.47
N GLU A 196 -12.97 -22.85 25.11
CA GLU A 196 -12.58 -23.96 24.24
C GLU A 196 -12.18 -23.49 22.84
N GLU A 197 -12.91 -22.52 22.28
CA GLU A 197 -12.60 -21.97 20.96
C GLU A 197 -11.33 -21.11 21.02
N ILE A 198 -11.15 -20.32 22.09
CA ILE A 198 -9.91 -19.56 22.34
C ILE A 198 -8.69 -20.51 22.36
N ARG A 199 -8.78 -21.63 23.07
CA ARG A 199 -7.68 -22.62 23.13
C ARG A 199 -7.38 -23.24 21.76
N LYS A 200 -8.38 -23.50 20.93
CA LYS A 200 -8.20 -24.00 19.55
C LYS A 200 -7.54 -22.96 18.65
N HIS A 201 -7.99 -21.71 18.69
CA HIS A 201 -7.41 -20.62 17.91
C HIS A 201 -5.97 -20.33 18.32
N ARG A 202 -5.69 -20.30 19.63
CA ARG A 202 -4.34 -20.19 20.19
C ARG A 202 -3.41 -21.28 19.65
N ALA A 203 -3.85 -22.55 19.61
CA ALA A 203 -3.02 -23.63 19.10
C ALA A 203 -2.67 -23.47 17.62
N LYS A 204 -3.54 -22.83 16.82
CA LYS A 204 -3.24 -22.46 15.43
C LYS A 204 -2.29 -21.26 15.36
N LEU A 205 -2.53 -20.23 16.18
CA LEU A 205 -1.67 -19.05 16.27
C LEU A 205 -0.22 -19.43 16.58
N LEU A 206 0.03 -20.28 17.58
CA LEU A 206 1.40 -20.68 17.96
C LEU A 206 2.15 -21.37 16.81
N LYS A 207 1.45 -22.09 15.93
CA LYS A 207 2.05 -22.69 14.73
C LYS A 207 2.39 -21.63 13.69
N ALA A 208 1.48 -20.71 13.43
CA ALA A 208 1.68 -19.60 12.49
C ALA A 208 2.77 -18.64 12.97
N GLU A 209 2.83 -18.37 14.28
CA GLU A 209 3.82 -17.50 14.94
C GLU A 209 5.25 -17.98 14.70
N ALA A 210 5.51 -19.29 14.70
CA ALA A 210 6.84 -19.82 14.42
C ALA A 210 7.32 -19.47 13.00
N THR A 211 6.42 -19.51 12.01
CA THR A 211 6.72 -19.08 10.63
C THR A 211 6.87 -17.57 10.57
N PHE A 212 5.95 -16.83 11.18
CA PHE A 212 5.98 -15.36 11.19
C PHE A 212 7.26 -14.81 11.85
N LYS A 213 7.72 -15.40 12.96
CA LYS A 213 8.97 -14.99 13.62
C LYS A 213 10.21 -15.17 12.75
N LYS A 214 10.21 -16.12 11.81
CA LYS A 214 11.29 -16.24 10.83
C LYS A 214 11.28 -15.07 9.85
N ASN A 215 10.10 -14.73 9.32
CA ASN A 215 9.93 -13.55 8.46
C ASN A 215 10.27 -12.25 9.21
N LEU A 216 9.92 -12.16 10.49
CA LEU A 216 10.25 -11.02 11.33
C LEU A 216 11.75 -10.86 11.55
N ASN A 217 12.47 -11.96 11.82
CA ASN A 217 13.93 -11.90 11.94
C ASN A 217 14.58 -11.55 10.60
N ASP A 218 14.07 -12.08 9.48
CA ASP A 218 14.53 -11.70 8.14
C ASP A 218 14.33 -10.19 7.88
N PHE A 219 13.18 -9.65 8.25
CA PHE A 219 12.88 -8.21 8.21
C PHE A 219 13.89 -7.39 9.02
N ILE A 220 14.24 -7.83 10.24
CA ILE A 220 15.13 -7.09 11.15
C ILE A 220 16.61 -7.14 10.72
N GLU A 221 17.05 -8.27 10.14
CA GLU A 221 18.48 -8.59 10.00
C GLU A 221 18.99 -8.58 8.55
N ASN A 222 18.18 -9.05 7.60
CA ASN A 222 18.60 -9.33 6.23
C ASN A 222 17.90 -8.47 5.17
N SER A 223 16.81 -7.80 5.53
CA SER A 223 16.03 -7.01 4.57
C SER A 223 16.64 -5.64 4.29
N SER A 224 16.17 -5.03 3.22
CA SER A 224 16.51 -3.66 2.83
C SER A 224 15.94 -2.60 3.80
N TYR A 225 15.05 -3.00 4.72
CA TYR A 225 14.50 -2.17 5.81
C TYR A 225 15.45 -2.04 7.01
N LYS A 226 16.51 -2.85 7.10
CA LYS A 226 17.42 -2.89 8.25
C LYS A 226 17.94 -1.50 8.66
N GLU A 227 18.25 -0.66 7.66
CA GLU A 227 18.79 0.69 7.85
C GLU A 227 17.73 1.71 8.29
N SER A 228 16.46 1.45 8.00
CA SER A 228 15.32 2.29 8.40
C SER A 228 14.89 2.07 9.86
N LEU A 229 15.33 0.96 10.47
CA LEU A 229 14.92 0.60 11.83
C LEU A 229 15.62 1.45 12.88
N THR A 230 14.86 2.28 13.59
CA THR A 230 15.32 2.93 14.82
C THR A 230 15.64 1.89 15.90
N GLU A 231 16.47 2.27 16.88
CA GLU A 231 16.80 1.39 18.01
C GLU A 231 15.55 0.95 18.78
N GLU A 232 14.59 1.85 18.96
CA GLU A 232 13.29 1.57 19.58
C GLU A 232 12.47 0.56 18.77
N SER A 233 12.30 0.82 17.47
CA SER A 233 11.56 -0.08 16.57
C SER A 233 12.18 -1.47 16.56
N ARG A 234 13.52 -1.54 16.48
CA ARG A 234 14.28 -2.79 16.52
C ARG A 234 14.06 -3.51 17.85
N SER A 235 14.05 -2.80 18.97
CA SER A 235 13.81 -3.38 20.30
C SER A 235 12.43 -4.01 20.40
N ILE A 236 11.37 -3.30 19.99
CA ILE A 236 9.99 -3.80 20.01
C ILE A 236 9.88 -5.08 19.17
N LEU A 237 10.34 -5.05 17.92
CA LEU A 237 10.23 -6.18 17.01
C LEU A 237 11.08 -7.38 17.48
N LYS A 238 12.30 -7.14 17.97
CA LYS A 238 13.19 -8.22 18.44
C LYS A 238 12.70 -8.85 19.74
N SER A 239 12.19 -8.04 20.68
CA SER A 239 11.62 -8.53 21.93
C SER A 239 10.50 -9.55 21.68
N TYR A 240 9.64 -9.28 20.70
CA TYR A 240 8.61 -10.22 20.28
C TYR A 240 9.20 -11.45 19.56
N ALA A 241 10.17 -11.25 18.66
CA ALA A 241 10.79 -12.33 17.90
C ALA A 241 11.46 -13.38 18.80
N ASP A 242 12.06 -12.96 19.91
CA ASP A 242 12.79 -13.83 20.84
C ASP A 242 11.91 -14.37 21.97
N ALA A 243 10.76 -13.75 22.23
CA ALA A 243 9.83 -14.19 23.27
C ALA A 243 9.10 -15.50 22.91
N SER A 244 8.61 -16.20 23.93
CA SER A 244 7.74 -17.38 23.78
C SER A 244 6.44 -17.16 24.55
N TYR A 245 5.51 -16.45 23.92
CA TYR A 245 4.25 -16.05 24.52
C TYR A 245 3.24 -17.20 24.59
N ILE A 246 2.43 -17.18 25.63
CA ILE A 246 1.36 -18.11 25.92
C ILE A 246 0.00 -17.51 25.56
N TYR A 247 -0.17 -16.19 25.57
CA TYR A 247 -1.35 -15.36 25.27
C TYR A 247 -2.60 -15.61 26.11
N PHE A 248 -2.90 -16.86 26.47
CA PHE A 248 -4.10 -17.26 27.20
C PHE A 248 -3.81 -18.44 28.12
N ASN A 249 -4.10 -18.27 29.42
CA ASN A 249 -3.91 -19.29 30.45
C ASN A 249 -4.89 -19.07 31.62
N HIS A 250 -5.26 -20.14 32.33
CA HIS A 250 -6.23 -20.08 33.45
C HIS A 250 -7.51 -19.29 33.13
N ASP A 251 -8.07 -19.53 31.93
CA ASP A 251 -9.28 -18.89 31.42
C ASP A 251 -9.21 -17.36 31.31
N LYS A 252 -8.00 -16.82 31.17
CA LYS A 252 -7.73 -15.39 31.01
C LYS A 252 -6.66 -15.12 29.96
N TYR A 253 -6.79 -13.98 29.29
CA TYR A 253 -5.72 -13.44 28.46
C TYR A 253 -4.59 -12.89 29.34
N LEU A 254 -3.36 -13.10 28.89
CA LEU A 254 -2.18 -12.50 29.50
C LEU A 254 -1.96 -11.15 28.84
N GLU A 255 -2.44 -10.10 29.50
CA GLU A 255 -2.52 -8.73 28.97
C GLU A 255 -1.18 -8.27 28.37
N ASN A 256 -0.07 -8.38 29.12
CA ASN A 256 1.26 -8.00 28.64
C ASN A 256 1.66 -8.68 27.32
N GLU A 257 1.29 -9.95 27.13
CA GLU A 257 1.67 -10.72 25.95
C GLU A 257 0.80 -10.35 24.74
N VAL A 258 -0.50 -10.10 25.00
CA VAL A 258 -1.44 -9.59 23.99
C VAL A 258 -1.04 -8.18 23.56
N GLU A 259 -0.71 -7.30 24.50
CA GLU A 259 -0.20 -5.97 24.21
C GLU A 259 1.10 -6.02 23.40
N SER A 260 2.02 -6.92 23.76
CA SER A 260 3.30 -7.08 23.05
C SER A 260 3.11 -7.48 21.59
N VAL A 261 2.19 -8.40 21.29
CA VAL A 261 1.93 -8.78 19.89
C VAL A 261 1.29 -7.65 19.09
N PHE A 262 0.36 -6.90 19.67
CA PHE A 262 -0.25 -5.76 18.98
C PHE A 262 0.73 -4.58 18.81
N ALA A 263 1.58 -4.33 19.79
CA ALA A 263 2.67 -3.36 19.68
C ALA A 263 3.63 -3.73 18.54
N MET A 264 3.99 -5.02 18.43
CA MET A 264 4.80 -5.52 17.33
C MET A 264 4.09 -5.36 15.97
N VAL A 265 2.82 -5.75 15.84
CA VAL A 265 2.05 -5.60 14.59
C VAL A 265 2.01 -4.14 14.14
N ASN A 266 1.67 -3.23 15.05
CA ASN A 266 1.60 -1.80 14.76
C ASN A 266 2.97 -1.24 14.36
N GLN A 267 4.02 -1.62 15.09
CA GLN A 267 5.38 -1.19 14.77
C GLN A 267 5.84 -1.71 13.40
N PHE A 268 5.57 -2.98 13.12
CA PHE A 268 5.93 -3.60 11.84
C PHE A 268 5.24 -2.87 10.69
N GLN A 269 3.92 -2.69 10.79
CA GLN A 269 3.13 -2.01 9.76
C GLN A 269 3.58 -0.57 9.56
N ARG A 270 3.88 0.14 10.65
CA ARG A 270 4.39 1.51 10.61
C ARG A 270 5.72 1.58 9.85
N THR A 271 6.72 0.81 10.26
CA THR A 271 8.04 0.80 9.62
C THR A 271 7.92 0.45 8.13
N LEU A 272 7.09 -0.55 7.81
CA LEU A 272 6.89 -1.01 6.44
C LEU A 272 6.37 0.12 5.55
N ASN A 273 5.32 0.82 6.00
CA ASN A 273 4.70 1.91 5.24
C ASN A 273 5.56 3.17 5.18
N GLU A 274 6.18 3.57 6.30
CA GLU A 274 6.98 4.78 6.38
C GLU A 274 8.18 4.70 5.45
N TYR A 275 8.97 3.62 5.51
CA TYR A 275 10.16 3.50 4.68
C TYR A 275 9.85 3.33 3.20
N TYR A 276 8.79 2.58 2.86
CA TYR A 276 8.34 2.46 1.47
C TYR A 276 7.97 3.82 0.88
N LEU A 277 7.23 4.63 1.64
CA LEU A 277 6.84 5.97 1.24
C LEU A 277 8.04 6.93 1.15
N GLU A 278 8.97 6.87 2.09
CA GLU A 278 10.19 7.69 2.05
C GLU A 278 10.98 7.45 0.78
N LEU A 279 11.15 6.19 0.35
CA LEU A 279 11.84 5.87 -0.89
C LEU A 279 11.06 6.32 -2.13
N LYS A 280 9.73 6.21 -2.12
CA LYS A 280 8.89 6.79 -3.17
C LYS A 280 9.11 8.31 -3.26
N LYS A 281 9.08 9.00 -2.12
CA LYS A 281 9.34 10.45 -2.04
C LYS A 281 10.75 10.80 -2.51
N ASP A 282 11.75 9.96 -2.20
CA ASP A 282 13.14 10.16 -2.61
C ASP A 282 13.33 10.04 -4.13
N VAL A 283 12.66 9.08 -4.79
CA VAL A 283 12.66 8.96 -6.26
C VAL A 283 12.00 10.19 -6.89
N LEU A 284 10.79 10.53 -6.44
CA LEU A 284 9.98 11.59 -7.03
C LEU A 284 10.55 12.98 -6.75
N GLY A 285 11.12 13.20 -5.55
CA GLY A 285 11.81 14.43 -5.20
C GLY A 285 13.02 14.66 -6.09
N PHE A 286 13.81 13.60 -6.34
CA PHE A 286 14.96 13.70 -7.23
C PHE A 286 14.55 14.02 -8.68
N GLN A 287 13.47 13.42 -9.19
CA GLN A 287 12.91 13.77 -10.50
C GLN A 287 12.47 15.24 -10.58
N ALA A 288 11.74 15.71 -9.56
CA ALA A 288 11.29 17.10 -9.52
C ALA A 288 12.46 18.11 -9.42
N ASP A 289 13.58 17.72 -8.82
CA ASP A 289 14.79 18.56 -8.76
C ASP A 289 15.52 18.61 -10.11
N LEU A 290 15.52 17.52 -10.89
CA LEU A 290 16.07 17.52 -12.26
C LEU A 290 15.30 18.48 -13.19
N ASP A 291 13.98 18.61 -13.00
CA ASP A 291 13.16 19.55 -13.76
C ASP A 291 13.46 21.01 -13.43
N LYS A 292 13.76 21.34 -12.17
CA LYS A 292 14.10 22.70 -11.75
C LYS A 292 15.50 23.13 -12.15
N ALA A 293 16.40 22.17 -12.38
CA ALA A 293 17.80 22.42 -12.72
C ALA A 293 18.05 22.60 -14.23
N SER A 294 17.05 22.31 -15.07
CA SER A 294 17.06 22.48 -16.53
C SER A 294 16.57 23.88 -16.93
#